data_AF-A0A3S3MA88-F1
#
_entry.id   AF-A0A3S3MA88-F1
#
_cell.length_a   1.000
_cell.length_b   1.000
_cell.length_c   1.000
_cell.angle_alpha   90.00
_cell.angle_beta   90.00
_cell.angle_gamma   90.00
#
_symmetry.space_group_name_H-M   'P 1'
#
loop_
_entity.id
_entity.type
_entity.pdbx_description
1 polymer ?
#
loop_
_entity_poly.entity_id
_entity_poly.type
_entity_poly.pdbx_seq_one_letter_code
_entity_poly.pdbx_strand_id
1 'polypeptide(L)'
;MEIRGSPLKLPLRVPRLNFSYSGIFPLQVQKFNSRISAKMVTTVVDLRSDTVTKPTEAMRVAMASAEVDDDILGFDPTAFRFETEMAKIMGKEAALFVPSGTMGNLISVLVHCEVRGSEIILGDNCHIHIYENGGISTVGNVHARTVKNNADGTMDVAMIEAAIRSLADDMHYPTTRLICLENTHAK
;
A
#
# COMPACT_ATOMS: atom_id res chain seq x y z
N MET A 1 -32.96 40.12 -13.31
CA MET A 1 -32.26 41.13 -14.12
C MET A 1 -31.60 40.39 -15.26
N GLU A 2 -32.33 40.30 -16.37
CA GLU A 2 -32.04 39.55 -17.59
C GLU A 2 -31.15 40.42 -18.48
N ILE A 3 -30.02 39.92 -18.99
CA ILE A 3 -29.30 40.56 -20.09
C ILE A 3 -29.04 39.52 -21.17
N ARG A 4 -29.79 39.66 -22.26
CA ARG A 4 -29.63 39.00 -23.56
C ARG A 4 -28.47 39.66 -24.33
N GLY A 5 -27.74 38.87 -25.10
CA GLY A 5 -26.78 39.36 -26.09
C GLY A 5 -26.42 38.27 -27.11
N SER A 6 -27.00 38.38 -28.30
CA SER A 6 -26.90 37.49 -29.46
C SER A 6 -25.56 37.66 -30.25
N PRO A 7 -25.22 36.74 -31.19
CA PRO A 7 -23.86 36.52 -31.66
C PRO A 7 -23.50 37.30 -32.94
N LEU A 8 -22.25 37.77 -33.03
CA LEU A 8 -21.65 38.38 -34.23
C LEU A 8 -21.01 37.32 -35.13
N LYS A 9 -21.54 37.18 -36.36
CA LYS A 9 -20.93 36.47 -37.50
C LYS A 9 -20.07 37.46 -38.30
N LEU A 10 -18.84 37.10 -38.63
CA LEU A 10 -18.03 37.75 -39.67
C LEU A 10 -17.37 36.66 -40.56
N PRO A 11 -17.46 36.76 -41.90
CA PRO A 11 -16.91 35.75 -42.82
C PRO A 11 -15.48 36.10 -43.22
N LEU A 12 -14.52 35.19 -43.01
CA LEU A 12 -13.17 35.34 -43.57
C LEU A 12 -13.06 34.55 -44.87
N ARG A 13 -12.87 35.34 -45.93
CA ARG A 13 -12.74 34.99 -47.34
C ARG A 13 -11.34 34.43 -47.60
N VAL A 14 -11.26 33.26 -48.22
CA VAL A 14 -10.01 32.58 -48.60
C VAL A 14 -9.41 33.26 -49.85
N PRO A 15 -8.11 33.65 -49.87
CA PRO A 15 -7.48 34.11 -51.09
C PRO A 15 -7.05 32.92 -51.98
N ARG A 16 -7.49 32.91 -53.24
CA ARG A 16 -6.90 32.07 -54.29
C ARG A 16 -5.59 32.71 -54.75
N LEU A 17 -4.49 31.97 -54.65
CA LEU A 17 -3.22 32.31 -55.30
C LEU A 17 -3.02 31.42 -56.52
N ASN A 18 -3.10 32.03 -57.70
CA ASN A 18 -2.67 31.46 -58.96
C ASN A 18 -1.14 31.51 -59.02
N PHE A 19 -0.48 30.37 -59.23
CA PHE A 19 0.93 30.35 -59.62
C PHE A 19 1.10 29.54 -60.91
N SER A 20 1.70 30.21 -61.89
CA SER A 20 2.08 29.64 -63.19
C SER A 20 3.36 28.81 -63.03
N TYR A 21 3.40 27.68 -63.74
CA TYR A 21 4.55 26.78 -63.79
C TYR A 21 5.57 27.26 -64.84
N SER A 22 6.82 27.50 -64.42
CA SER A 22 8.00 27.26 -65.27
C SER A 22 9.23 27.11 -64.38
N GLY A 23 9.89 25.95 -64.44
CA GLY A 23 11.13 25.71 -63.69
C GLY A 23 11.32 24.25 -63.31
N ILE A 24 12.07 23.53 -64.14
CA ILE A 24 12.51 22.16 -63.93
C ILE A 24 13.54 22.15 -62.79
N PHE A 25 13.22 21.51 -61.67
CA PHE A 25 14.18 21.11 -60.63
C PHE A 25 14.19 19.57 -60.53
N PRO A 26 15.37 18.91 -60.52
CA PRO A 26 15.42 17.46 -60.40
C PRO A 26 15.01 17.02 -58.99
N LEU A 27 14.01 16.14 -58.91
CA LEU A 27 13.60 15.45 -57.68
C LEU A 27 14.73 14.55 -57.17
N GLN A 28 15.45 14.99 -56.14
CA GLN A 28 16.20 14.07 -55.29
C GLN A 28 15.21 13.33 -54.39
N VAL A 29 14.94 12.07 -54.72
CA VAL A 29 14.26 11.13 -53.81
C VAL A 29 15.23 10.81 -52.66
N GLN A 30 15.13 11.56 -51.57
CA GLN A 30 15.73 11.17 -50.30
C GLN A 30 15.04 9.87 -49.84
N LYS A 31 15.73 8.74 -49.96
CA LYS A 31 15.35 7.50 -49.28
C LYS A 31 15.42 7.75 -47.78
N PHE A 32 14.27 8.03 -47.17
CA PHE A 32 14.12 8.00 -45.71
C PHE A 32 14.32 6.56 -45.25
N ASN A 33 15.54 6.23 -44.85
CA ASN A 33 15.83 4.99 -44.14
C ASN A 33 15.31 5.15 -42.70
N SER A 34 14.01 4.92 -42.51
CA SER A 34 13.41 4.81 -41.18
C SER A 34 13.81 3.48 -40.54
N ARG A 35 15.06 3.38 -40.09
CA ARG A 35 15.42 2.37 -39.08
C ARG A 35 14.81 2.81 -37.75
N ILE A 36 13.53 2.51 -37.56
CA ILE A 36 12.93 2.48 -36.22
C ILE A 36 13.64 1.33 -35.50
N SER A 37 14.68 1.67 -34.74
CA SER A 37 15.28 0.73 -33.79
C SER A 37 14.22 0.48 -32.73
N ALA A 38 13.47 -0.62 -32.88
CA ALA A 38 12.56 -1.08 -31.85
C ALA A 38 13.38 -1.22 -30.56
N LYS A 39 13.12 -0.34 -29.59
CA LYS A 39 13.73 -0.38 -28.28
C LYS A 39 13.25 -1.69 -27.66
N MET A 40 14.10 -2.71 -27.65
CA MET A 40 13.81 -3.99 -27.01
C MET A 40 13.49 -3.72 -25.55
N VAL A 41 12.21 -3.78 -25.19
CA VAL A 41 11.79 -3.73 -23.80
C VAL A 41 12.15 -5.08 -23.22
N THR A 42 13.24 -5.14 -22.45
CA THR A 42 13.56 -6.30 -21.64
C THR A 42 12.55 -6.38 -20.50
N THR A 43 11.62 -7.31 -20.60
CA THR A 43 10.74 -7.67 -19.48
C THR A 43 11.57 -8.42 -18.45
N VAL A 44 11.85 -7.78 -17.32
CA VAL A 44 12.53 -8.42 -16.18
C VAL A 44 11.51 -9.26 -15.43
N VAL A 45 11.77 -10.56 -15.31
CA VAL A 45 11.02 -11.44 -14.41
C VAL A 45 11.61 -11.28 -13.01
N ASP A 46 10.89 -10.60 -12.12
CA ASP A 46 11.31 -10.32 -10.75
C ASP A 46 10.55 -11.22 -9.76
N LEU A 47 11.24 -12.21 -9.18
CA LEU A 47 10.69 -13.18 -8.24
C LEU A 47 11.17 -12.94 -6.79
N ARG A 48 11.68 -11.75 -6.49
CA ARG A 48 12.23 -11.44 -5.15
C ARG A 48 11.15 -11.38 -4.07
N SER A 49 9.99 -10.81 -4.38
CA SER A 49 8.83 -10.67 -3.49
C SER A 49 7.62 -10.18 -4.29
N ASP A 50 6.42 -10.48 -3.84
CA ASP A 50 5.16 -9.88 -4.30
C ASP A 50 5.06 -8.37 -4.02
N THR A 51 5.84 -7.84 -3.08
CA THR A 51 5.94 -6.39 -2.81
C THR A 51 6.49 -5.57 -3.98
N VAL A 52 7.12 -6.19 -4.99
CA VAL A 52 7.62 -5.50 -6.19
C VAL A 52 6.52 -5.16 -7.20
N THR A 53 5.28 -5.58 -6.91
CA THR A 53 4.11 -5.30 -7.75
C THR A 53 3.94 -3.80 -8.03
N LYS A 54 3.49 -3.48 -9.25
CA LYS A 54 3.27 -2.10 -9.69
C LYS A 54 1.77 -1.88 -9.91
N PRO A 55 1.24 -0.69 -9.59
CA PRO A 55 -0.15 -0.36 -9.88
C PRO A 55 -0.46 -0.55 -11.36
N THR A 56 -1.57 -1.23 -11.64
CA THR A 56 -2.14 -1.38 -12.98
C THR A 56 -2.63 -0.02 -13.50
N GLU A 57 -2.91 0.09 -14.80
CA GLU A 57 -3.43 1.33 -15.37
C GLU A 57 -4.76 1.75 -14.72
N ALA A 58 -5.67 0.79 -14.51
CA ALA A 58 -6.94 1.05 -13.83
C ALA A 58 -6.73 1.57 -12.39
N MET A 59 -5.76 1.02 -11.65
CA MET A 59 -5.41 1.51 -10.32
C MET A 59 -4.85 2.94 -10.37
N ARG A 60 -4.00 3.26 -11.36
CA ARG A 60 -3.45 4.62 -11.52
C ARG A 60 -4.53 5.65 -11.80
N VAL A 61 -5.49 5.32 -12.67
CA VAL A 61 -6.64 6.17 -12.95
C VAL A 61 -7.48 6.36 -11.69
N ALA A 62 -7.82 5.28 -10.98
CA ALA A 62 -8.61 5.35 -9.75
C ALA A 62 -7.94 6.20 -8.66
N MET A 63 -6.63 6.06 -8.48
CA MET A 63 -5.83 6.89 -7.57
C MET A 63 -5.87 8.38 -7.97
N ALA A 64 -5.66 8.68 -9.26
CA ALA A 64 -5.63 10.05 -9.74
C ALA A 64 -7.00 10.75 -9.68
N SER A 65 -8.09 9.98 -9.74
CA SER A 65 -9.46 10.47 -9.66
C SER A 65 -10.08 10.32 -8.27
N ALA A 66 -9.32 9.92 -7.24
CA ALA A 66 -9.86 9.73 -5.89
C ALA A 66 -10.32 11.07 -5.30
N GLU A 67 -11.48 11.05 -4.62
CA GLU A 67 -11.92 12.17 -3.78
C GLU A 67 -11.13 12.10 -2.47
N VAL A 68 -10.39 13.18 -2.16
CA VAL A 68 -9.47 13.23 -1.02
C VAL A 68 -9.74 14.45 -0.16
N ASP A 69 -9.44 14.34 1.13
CA ASP A 69 -9.53 15.42 2.10
C ASP A 69 -8.56 15.19 3.28
N ASP A 70 -8.59 16.06 4.28
CA ASP A 70 -7.79 15.92 5.50
C ASP A 70 -8.35 14.82 6.43
N ASP A 71 -7.65 13.69 6.45
CA ASP A 71 -8.01 12.53 7.27
C ASP A 71 -7.95 12.80 8.79
N ILE A 72 -7.17 13.80 9.24
CA ILE A 72 -7.08 14.17 10.66
C ILE A 72 -8.34 14.91 11.12
N LEU A 73 -8.95 15.73 10.24
CA LEU A 73 -9.99 16.69 10.62
C LEU A 73 -11.42 16.23 10.35
N GLY A 74 -11.64 15.32 9.41
CA GLY A 74 -13.01 15.02 8.96
C GLY A 74 -13.22 13.72 8.20
N PHE A 75 -12.24 12.80 8.26
CA PHE A 75 -12.13 11.58 7.44
C PHE A 75 -11.97 11.88 5.95
N ASP A 76 -10.89 11.38 5.34
CA ASP A 76 -10.75 11.40 3.89
C ASP A 76 -11.85 10.49 3.27
N PRO A 77 -12.67 10.97 2.30
CA PRO A 77 -13.79 10.19 1.77
C PRO A 77 -13.38 8.84 1.16
N THR A 78 -12.21 8.76 0.53
CA THR A 78 -11.71 7.54 -0.06
C THR A 78 -11.15 6.59 1.00
N ALA A 79 -10.41 7.12 2.00
CA ALA A 79 -9.91 6.33 3.12
C ALA A 79 -11.07 5.74 3.95
N PHE A 80 -12.06 6.56 4.32
CA PHE A 80 -13.22 6.13 5.09
C PHE A 80 -14.02 5.03 4.40
N ARG A 81 -14.22 5.16 3.08
CA ARG A 81 -14.85 4.09 2.29
C ARG A 81 -14.03 2.82 2.31
N PHE A 82 -12.71 2.91 2.14
CA PHE A 82 -11.83 1.75 2.17
C PHE A 82 -11.91 1.04 3.54
N GLU A 83 -11.76 1.78 4.64
CA GLU A 83 -11.86 1.24 6.00
C GLU A 83 -13.23 0.61 6.28
N THR A 84 -14.31 1.28 5.88
CA THR A 84 -15.68 0.77 6.04
C THR A 84 -15.87 -0.56 5.31
N GLU A 85 -15.38 -0.68 4.07
CA GLU A 85 -15.46 -1.93 3.32
C GLU A 85 -14.56 -3.01 3.90
N MET A 86 -13.36 -2.68 4.37
CA MET A 86 -12.46 -3.64 5.03
C MET A 86 -13.07 -4.16 6.34
N ALA A 87 -13.66 -3.29 7.16
CA ALA A 87 -14.34 -3.69 8.38
C ALA A 87 -15.48 -4.68 8.10
N LYS A 88 -16.29 -4.42 7.05
CA LYS A 88 -17.35 -5.34 6.61
C LYS A 88 -16.80 -6.69 6.14
N ILE A 89 -15.78 -6.69 5.28
CA ILE A 89 -15.17 -7.93 4.76
C ILE A 89 -14.61 -8.79 5.90
N MET A 90 -14.00 -8.16 6.89
CA MET A 90 -13.39 -8.85 8.03
C MET A 90 -14.39 -9.18 9.15
N GLY A 91 -15.65 -8.74 9.05
CA GLY A 91 -16.65 -8.91 10.09
C GLY A 91 -16.28 -8.20 11.41
N LYS A 92 -15.68 -7.01 11.33
CA LYS A 92 -15.24 -6.18 12.46
C LYS A 92 -16.01 -4.87 12.51
N GLU A 93 -16.01 -4.24 13.69
CA GLU A 93 -16.73 -2.98 13.93
C GLU A 93 -16.09 -1.79 13.20
N ALA A 94 -14.75 -1.80 13.06
CA ALA A 94 -13.98 -0.75 12.42
C ALA A 94 -12.69 -1.31 11.78
N ALA A 95 -12.07 -0.51 10.92
CA ALA A 95 -10.73 -0.74 10.37
C ALA A 95 -9.96 0.58 10.35
N LEU A 96 -8.64 0.50 10.20
CA LEU A 96 -7.75 1.66 10.12
C LEU A 96 -6.76 1.47 8.96
N PHE A 97 -6.69 2.44 8.06
CA PHE A 97 -5.70 2.45 6.98
C PHE A 97 -4.36 2.95 7.51
N VAL A 98 -3.30 2.18 7.23
CA VAL A 98 -1.94 2.49 7.68
C VAL A 98 -0.94 2.40 6.53
N PRO A 99 0.17 3.16 6.56
CA PRO A 99 1.16 3.17 5.49
C PRO A 99 1.91 1.85 5.26
N SER A 100 1.99 0.97 6.27
CA SER A 100 2.71 -0.30 6.17
C SER A 100 2.18 -1.37 7.13
N GLY A 101 2.42 -2.64 6.80
CA GLY A 101 2.11 -3.77 7.70
C GLY A 101 2.86 -3.68 9.03
N THR A 102 4.12 -3.22 9.03
CA THR A 102 4.89 -2.97 10.27
C THR A 102 4.22 -1.94 11.17
N MET A 103 3.65 -0.86 10.61
CA MET A 103 2.90 0.10 11.42
C MET A 103 1.60 -0.50 11.96
N GLY A 104 0.89 -1.29 11.14
CA GLY A 104 -0.33 -1.99 11.55
C GLY A 104 -0.11 -2.97 12.71
N ASN A 105 0.94 -3.79 12.63
CA ASN A 105 1.35 -4.70 13.71
C ASN A 105 1.75 -3.92 14.96
N LEU A 106 2.57 -2.88 14.81
CA LEU A 106 2.99 -2.06 15.95
C LEU A 106 1.79 -1.43 16.67
N ILE A 107 0.89 -0.76 15.95
CA ILE A 107 -0.31 -0.16 16.55
C ILE A 107 -1.16 -1.22 17.25
N SER A 108 -1.35 -2.37 16.61
CA SER A 108 -2.14 -3.48 17.18
C SER A 108 -1.54 -3.97 18.50
N VAL A 109 -0.22 -4.13 18.58
CA VAL A 109 0.48 -4.49 19.82
C VAL A 109 0.32 -3.38 20.87
N LEU A 110 0.51 -2.11 20.51
CA LEU A 110 0.41 -0.99 21.45
C LEU A 110 -0.99 -0.85 22.06
N VAL A 111 -2.05 -1.03 21.26
CA VAL A 111 -3.43 -0.94 21.73
C VAL A 111 -3.79 -2.10 22.67
N HIS A 112 -3.29 -3.31 22.40
CA HIS A 112 -3.53 -4.47 23.26
C HIS A 112 -2.61 -4.52 24.49
N CYS A 113 -1.46 -3.84 24.44
CA CYS A 113 -0.49 -3.77 25.52
C CYS A 113 -0.54 -2.39 26.22
N GLU A 114 -1.67 -2.12 26.86
CA GLU A 114 -1.97 -0.82 27.49
C GLU A 114 -1.03 -0.43 28.65
N VAL A 115 -0.29 -1.40 29.21
CA VAL A 115 0.66 -1.16 30.32
C VAL A 115 2.10 -1.42 29.90
N ARG A 116 3.02 -0.56 30.37
CA ARG A 116 4.47 -0.81 30.25
C ARG A 116 4.85 -2.10 30.98
N GLY A 117 5.78 -2.86 30.40
CA GLY A 117 6.10 -4.19 30.92
C GLY A 117 5.04 -5.25 30.54
N SER A 118 4.16 -4.96 29.59
CA SER A 118 3.38 -6.00 28.92
C SER A 118 4.30 -6.95 28.15
N GLU A 119 3.87 -8.20 28.02
CA GLU A 119 4.50 -9.24 27.23
C GLU A 119 3.52 -9.77 26.18
N ILE A 120 4.03 -9.99 24.97
CA ILE A 120 3.29 -10.70 23.92
C ILE A 120 3.93 -12.05 23.64
N ILE A 121 3.09 -13.05 23.39
CA ILE A 121 3.52 -14.38 22.94
C ILE A 121 3.41 -14.42 21.42
N LEU A 122 4.47 -14.84 20.73
CA LEU A 122 4.52 -14.92 19.28
C LEU A 122 5.47 -16.01 18.80
N GLY A 123 5.39 -16.34 17.52
CA GLY A 123 6.29 -17.33 16.90
C GLY A 123 7.74 -16.85 16.82
N ASP A 124 8.71 -17.72 17.07
CA ASP A 124 10.14 -17.40 16.95
C ASP A 124 10.57 -16.97 15.55
N ASN A 125 9.81 -17.37 14.52
CA ASN A 125 10.07 -17.01 13.12
C ASN A 125 9.09 -15.98 12.54
N CYS A 126 8.22 -15.36 13.35
CA CYS A 126 7.23 -14.42 12.82
C CYS A 126 7.82 -13.05 12.44
N HIS A 127 7.12 -12.34 11.55
CA HIS A 127 7.53 -11.06 11.00
C HIS A 127 7.72 -9.98 12.06
N ILE A 128 6.81 -9.90 13.04
CA ILE A 128 6.88 -8.98 14.18
C ILE A 128 8.20 -9.15 14.94
N HIS A 129 8.66 -10.39 15.09
CA HIS A 129 9.88 -10.68 15.85
C HIS A 129 11.15 -10.41 15.04
N ILE A 130 11.22 -10.90 13.80
CA ILE A 130 12.46 -10.91 13.01
C ILE A 130 12.63 -9.64 12.17
N TYR A 131 11.57 -9.17 11.51
CA TYR A 131 11.69 -8.22 10.39
C TYR A 131 11.19 -6.80 10.71
N GLU A 132 10.75 -6.55 11.95
CA GLU A 132 10.23 -5.24 12.37
C GLU A 132 11.16 -4.48 13.31
N ASN A 133 12.45 -4.82 13.29
CA ASN A 133 13.53 -4.10 13.99
C ASN A 133 13.27 -3.91 15.50
N GLY A 134 12.58 -4.86 16.13
CA GLY A 134 12.21 -4.78 17.55
C GLY A 134 11.30 -3.59 17.88
N GLY A 135 10.45 -3.15 16.94
CA GLY A 135 9.56 -1.99 17.09
C GLY A 135 8.71 -2.05 18.36
N ILE A 136 8.18 -3.22 18.70
CA ILE A 136 7.36 -3.43 19.89
C ILE A 136 8.11 -3.13 21.20
N SER A 137 9.42 -3.43 21.25
CA SER A 137 10.23 -3.20 22.43
C SER A 137 10.75 -1.76 22.48
N THR A 138 11.19 -1.24 21.34
CA THR A 138 11.78 0.11 21.24
C THR A 138 10.74 1.22 21.39
N VAL A 139 9.57 1.08 20.77
CA VAL A 139 8.49 2.06 20.84
C VAL A 139 7.49 1.69 21.92
N GLY A 140 7.09 0.42 21.98
CA GLY A 140 6.01 -0.02 22.86
C GLY A 140 6.41 -0.37 24.28
N ASN A 141 7.70 -0.54 24.57
CA ASN A 141 8.16 -1.07 25.87
C ASN A 141 7.48 -2.42 26.20
N VAL A 142 7.27 -3.22 25.15
CA VAL A 142 6.63 -4.53 25.19
C VAL A 142 7.70 -5.62 25.08
N HIS A 143 7.62 -6.60 25.96
CA HIS A 143 8.48 -7.76 25.98
C HIS A 143 8.00 -8.81 24.96
N ALA A 144 8.92 -9.41 24.21
CA ALA A 144 8.61 -10.50 23.30
C ALA A 144 8.89 -11.84 23.99
N ARG A 145 7.90 -12.72 24.03
CA ARG A 145 8.07 -14.12 24.45
C ARG A 145 7.83 -15.03 23.26
N THR A 146 8.92 -15.58 22.74
CA THR A 146 8.84 -16.46 21.58
C THR A 146 8.44 -17.88 21.97
N VAL A 147 7.61 -18.48 21.13
CA VAL A 147 7.31 -19.92 21.11
C VAL A 147 7.76 -20.44 19.75
N LYS A 148 8.34 -21.64 19.73
CA LYS A 148 8.85 -22.23 18.50
C LYS A 148 7.72 -22.44 17.49
N ASN A 149 7.89 -21.93 16.27
CA ASN A 149 6.99 -22.27 15.17
C ASN A 149 7.19 -23.72 14.71
N ASN A 150 6.08 -24.40 14.43
CA ASN A 150 6.05 -25.68 13.74
C ASN A 150 6.44 -25.52 12.27
N ALA A 151 6.69 -26.63 11.60
CA ALA A 151 7.08 -26.62 10.18
C ALA A 151 5.99 -26.07 9.25
N ASP A 152 4.74 -25.96 9.68
CA ASP A 152 3.63 -25.35 8.94
C ASP A 152 3.37 -23.88 9.34
N GLY A 153 4.19 -23.32 10.25
CA GLY A 153 4.04 -21.96 10.79
C GLY A 153 3.14 -21.86 12.00
N THR A 154 2.44 -22.93 12.39
CA THR A 154 1.62 -22.94 13.61
C THR A 154 2.48 -22.92 14.88
N MET A 155 1.85 -22.77 16.04
CA MET A 155 2.47 -22.93 17.35
C MET A 155 1.65 -23.92 18.17
N ASP A 156 2.33 -24.79 18.92
CA ASP A 156 1.65 -25.74 19.79
C ASP A 156 0.94 -25.01 20.93
N VAL A 157 -0.36 -25.26 21.08
CA VAL A 157 -1.21 -24.62 22.11
C VAL A 157 -0.64 -24.84 23.51
N ALA A 158 -0.15 -26.05 23.81
CA ALA A 158 0.48 -26.36 25.11
C ALA A 158 1.72 -25.50 25.39
N MET A 159 2.49 -25.14 24.35
CA MET A 159 3.66 -24.26 24.49
C MET A 159 3.25 -22.80 24.68
N ILE A 160 2.16 -22.37 24.03
CA ILE A 160 1.55 -21.06 24.29
C ILE A 160 1.04 -20.99 25.74
N GLU A 161 0.29 -21.98 26.20
CA GLU A 161 -0.22 -22.04 27.58
C GLU A 161 0.91 -22.00 28.61
N ALA A 162 1.97 -22.80 28.41
CA ALA A 162 3.15 -22.76 29.27
C ALA A 162 3.94 -21.44 29.20
N ALA A 163 3.72 -20.66 28.13
CA ALA A 163 4.31 -19.33 27.98
C ALA A 163 3.50 -18.22 28.68
N ILE A 164 2.24 -18.46 29.02
CA ILE A 164 1.42 -17.48 29.76
C ILE A 164 1.92 -17.42 31.20
N ARG A 165 2.24 -16.21 31.67
CA ARG A 165 2.63 -15.96 33.07
C ARG A 165 1.38 -15.76 33.91
N SER A 166 1.33 -16.33 35.12
CA SER A 166 0.21 -16.12 36.03
C SER A 166 0.27 -14.72 36.62
N LEU A 167 -0.88 -14.07 36.82
CA LEU A 167 -0.96 -12.78 37.54
C LEU A 167 -0.65 -12.94 39.03
N ALA A 168 -0.67 -14.18 39.55
CA ALA A 168 -0.19 -14.48 40.89
C ALA A 168 1.34 -14.61 40.96
N ASP A 169 2.01 -14.63 39.80
CA ASP A 169 3.46 -14.69 39.73
C ASP A 169 4.03 -13.28 39.92
N ASP A 170 4.62 -13.11 41.09
CA ASP A 170 5.89 -12.43 41.31
C ASP A 170 6.18 -11.14 40.51
N MET A 171 6.35 -10.02 41.22
CA MET A 171 6.67 -8.67 40.70
C MET A 171 7.91 -8.62 39.78
N HIS A 172 8.68 -9.70 39.69
CA HIS A 172 9.83 -9.84 38.81
C HIS A 172 9.49 -10.01 37.31
N TYR A 173 8.26 -10.33 36.93
CA TYR A 173 7.92 -10.69 35.55
C TYR A 173 7.04 -9.67 34.80
N PRO A 174 7.17 -9.59 33.47
CA PRO A 174 6.23 -8.82 32.65
C PRO A 174 4.86 -9.51 32.57
N THR A 175 3.81 -8.75 32.25
CA THR A 175 2.44 -9.26 32.21
C THR A 175 2.06 -9.73 30.81
N THR A 176 1.77 -11.02 30.62
CA THR A 176 1.26 -11.54 29.33
C THR A 176 -0.09 -10.91 28.98
N ARG A 177 -0.19 -10.25 27.81
CA ARG A 177 -1.40 -9.52 27.38
C ARG A 177 -1.96 -9.95 26.02
N LEU A 178 -1.12 -10.40 25.10
CA LEU A 178 -1.51 -10.69 23.72
C LEU A 178 -0.79 -11.94 23.20
N ILE A 179 -1.49 -12.73 22.39
CA ILE A 179 -0.92 -13.80 21.57
C ILE A 179 -1.03 -13.37 20.12
N CYS A 180 0.09 -13.31 19.39
CA CYS A 180 0.13 -12.95 17.98
C CYS A 180 0.35 -14.21 17.12
N LEU A 181 -0.50 -14.38 16.11
CA LEU A 181 -0.38 -15.43 15.09
C LEU A 181 -0.12 -14.80 13.73
N GLU A 182 0.50 -15.55 12.83
CA GLU A 182 0.81 -15.10 11.47
C GLU A 182 0.18 -16.03 10.43
N ASN A 183 -0.56 -15.45 9.48
CA ASN A 183 -1.17 -16.19 8.38
C ASN A 183 -1.26 -15.30 7.12
N THR A 184 -0.67 -15.67 5.99
CA THR A 184 0.21 -16.84 5.77
C THR A 184 1.58 -16.66 6.43
N HIS A 185 2.21 -17.74 6.88
CA HIS A 185 3.55 -17.71 7.44
C HIS A 185 4.62 -17.97 6.37
N ALA A 186 5.51 -17.00 6.15
CA ALA A 186 6.61 -17.11 5.21
C ALA A 186 7.85 -17.68 5.90
N LYS A 187 8.54 -18.63 5.24
CA LYS A 187 9.80 -19.23 5.71
C LYS A 187 11.01 -18.58 5.04
#